data_AF-A0A8J6A094-F1
#
_entry.id   AF-A0A8J6A094-F1
#
_cell.length_a   1.000
_cell.length_b   1.000
_cell.length_c   1.000
_cell.angle_alpha   90.00
_cell.angle_beta   90.00
_cell.angle_gamma   90.00
#
_symmetry.space_group_name_H-M   'P 1'
#
loop_
_entity.id
_entity.type
_entity.pdbx_description
1 polymer ?
#
loop_
_entity_poly.entity_id
_entity_poly.type
_entity_poly.pdbx_seq_one_letter_code
_entity_poly.pdbx_strand_id
1 'polypeptide(L)' 'PRWASWNIGVFICIRCAGIHRNLGVHISRVKSVNLDQWTPEQIQCMQDMGNTKARLLYEANLPENFRRPQTD' A
#
# COMPACT_ATOMS: atom_id res chain seq x y z
N PRO A 1 -3.13 -8.21 -6.10
CA PRO A 1 -2.99 -6.74 -6.26
C PRO A 1 -1.90 -6.46 -7.30
N ARG A 2 -2.06 -5.44 -8.16
CA ARG A 2 -1.07 -5.08 -9.22
C ARG A 2 -0.52 -3.67 -9.08
N TRP A 3 -0.82 -3.01 -7.97
CA TRP A 3 -0.32 -1.70 -7.60
C TRP A 3 0.30 -1.77 -6.21
N ALA A 4 1.17 -0.81 -5.90
CA ALA A 4 1.83 -0.71 -4.61
C ALA A 4 2.00 0.75 -4.21
N SER A 5 1.92 1.01 -2.91
CA SER A 5 2.49 2.23 -2.30
C SER A 5 3.86 1.86 -1.75
N TRP A 6 4.93 2.28 -2.42
CA TRP A 6 6.27 1.76 -2.15
C TRP A 6 6.92 2.38 -0.92
N ASN A 7 6.60 3.63 -0.59
CA ASN A 7 7.13 4.27 0.62
C ASN A 7 6.42 3.76 1.89
N ILE A 8 5.16 3.34 1.77
CA ILE A 8 4.42 2.67 2.85
C ILE A 8 4.79 1.17 2.89
N GLY A 9 5.09 0.59 1.73
CA GLY A 9 5.49 -0.81 1.59
C GLY A 9 4.31 -1.78 1.48
N VAL A 10 3.20 -1.38 0.83
CA VAL A 10 1.97 -2.20 0.70
C VAL A 10 1.55 -2.42 -0.74
N PHE A 11 1.05 -3.62 -1.04
CA PHE A 11 0.37 -3.95 -2.29
C PHE A 11 -1.12 -3.68 -2.18
N ILE A 12 -1.65 -2.94 -3.16
CA ILE A 12 -3.03 -2.45 -3.23
C ILE A 12 -3.67 -2.73 -4.60
N CYS A 13 -5.00 -2.69 -4.67
CA CYS A 13 -5.72 -2.80 -5.94
C CYS A 13 -5.70 -1.45 -6.70
N ILE A 14 -6.15 -1.44 -7.95
CA ILE A 14 -6.17 -0.21 -8.76
C ILE A 14 -7.07 0.88 -8.17
N ARG A 15 -8.19 0.51 -7.54
CA ARG A 15 -9.10 1.47 -6.91
C ARG A 15 -8.45 2.15 -5.69
N CYS A 16 -7.92 1.36 -4.76
CA CYS A 16 -7.16 1.88 -3.62
C CYS A 16 -5.93 2.69 -4.07
N ALA A 17 -5.28 2.30 -5.17
CA ALA A 17 -4.19 3.09 -5.75
C ALA A 17 -4.66 4.49 -6.22
N GLY A 18 -5.90 4.63 -6.69
CA GLY A 18 -6.54 5.92 -6.94
C GLY A 18 -6.70 6.75 -5.66
N ILE A 19 -7.26 6.15 -4.60
CA ILE A 19 -7.42 6.80 -3.29
C ILE A 19 -6.06 7.26 -2.74
N HIS A 20 -5.04 6.38 -2.78
CA HIS A 20 -3.69 6.70 -2.31
C HIS A 20 -3.03 7.85 -3.09
N ARG A 21 -3.35 8.04 -4.38
CA ARG A 21 -2.87 9.20 -5.15
C ARG A 21 -3.47 10.50 -4.63
N ASN A 22 -4.75 10.49 -4.26
CA ASN A 22 -5.45 11.67 -3.74
C ASN A 22 -4.92 12.12 -2.36
N LEU A 23 -4.27 11.22 -1.60
CA LEU A 23 -3.56 11.58 -0.37
C LEU A 23 -2.30 12.43 -0.62
N GLY A 24 -1.74 12.38 -1.84
CA GLY A 24 -0.53 13.10 -2.21
C GLY A 24 0.78 12.35 -1.89
N VAL A 25 1.83 12.71 -2.63
CA VAL A 25 3.15 12.02 -2.65
C VAL A 25 3.97 12.15 -1.37
N HIS A 26 3.59 13.08 -0.49
CA HIS A 26 4.17 13.24 0.84
C HIS A 26 3.64 12.19 1.83
N ILE A 27 2.49 11.57 1.53
CA ILE A 27 1.90 10.48 2.32
C ILE A 27 2.14 9.14 1.62
N SER A 28 1.72 9.02 0.35
CA SER A 28 1.74 7.76 -0.38
C SER A 28 2.24 7.93 -1.80
N ARG A 29 3.24 7.13 -2.18
CA ARG A 29 3.87 7.12 -3.50
C ARG A 29 3.52 5.82 -4.20
N VAL A 30 2.63 5.92 -5.18
CA VAL A 30 2.01 4.77 -5.85
C VAL A 30 2.76 4.40 -7.12
N LYS A 31 3.01 3.11 -7.34
CA LYS A 31 3.54 2.52 -8.58
C LYS A 31 2.73 1.28 -8.98
N SER A 32 2.62 1.04 -10.28
CA SER A 32 2.23 -0.24 -10.85
C SER A 32 3.36 -1.25 -10.65
N VAL A 33 2.99 -2.48 -10.31
CA VAL A 33 3.97 -3.55 -10.08
C VAL A 33 4.71 -3.94 -11.36
N ASN A 34 4.04 -3.88 -12.52
CA ASN A 34 4.59 -4.35 -13.80
C ASN A 34 4.64 -3.30 -14.90
N LEU A 35 4.05 -2.11 -14.72
CA LEU A 35 4.04 -1.04 -15.74
C LEU A 35 5.01 0.11 -15.41
N ASP A 36 5.46 0.24 -14.16
CA ASP A 36 6.39 1.27 -13.73
C ASP A 36 7.80 0.69 -13.56
N GLN A 37 8.82 1.52 -13.78
CA GLN A 37 10.20 1.17 -13.43
C GLN A 37 10.40 1.27 -11.92
N TRP A 38 11.19 0.35 -11.34
CA TRP A 38 11.48 0.29 -9.92
C TRP A 38 12.97 0.45 -9.68
N THR A 39 13.34 1.21 -8.65
CA THR A 39 14.72 1.23 -8.16
C THR A 39 14.93 0.11 -7.12
N PRO A 40 16.16 -0.37 -6.91
CA PRO A 40 16.45 -1.35 -5.87
C PRO A 40 15.96 -0.93 -4.48
N GLU A 41 16.09 0.35 -4.12
CA GLU A 41 15.67 0.89 -2.83
C GLU A 41 14.15 0.82 -2.65
N GLN A 42 13.39 1.06 -3.73
CA GLN A 42 11.93 0.94 -3.70
C GLN A 42 11.49 -0.51 -3.54
N ILE A 43 12.20 -1.46 -4.16
CA ILE A 43 11.98 -2.89 -3.96
C ILE A 43 12.29 -3.28 -2.52
N GLN A 44 13.40 -2.77 -1.96
CA GLN A 44 13.79 -3.01 -0.57
C GLN A 44 12.70 -2.54 0.40
N CYS A 45 12.10 -1.35 0.19
CA CYS A 45 10.97 -0.90 1.01
C CYS A 45 9.78 -1.88 1.02
N MET A 46 9.50 -2.52 -0.13
CA MET A 46 8.43 -3.52 -0.23
C MET A 46 8.78 -4.82 0.52
N GLN A 47 10.05 -5.23 0.49
CA GLN A 47 10.54 -6.41 1.20
C GLN A 47 10.59 -6.21 2.71
N ASP A 48 11.00 -5.00 3.14
CA ASP A 48 11.14 -4.66 4.55
C ASP A 48 9.79 -4.54 5.26
N MET A 49 8.72 -4.19 4.53
CA MET A 49 7.38 -4.05 5.07
C MET A 49 6.44 -5.19 4.60
N GLY A 50 5.84 -5.04 3.41
CA GLY A 50 4.79 -5.93 2.92
C GLY A 50 3.49 -5.87 3.72
N ASN A 51 2.41 -6.42 3.15
CA ASN A 51 1.07 -6.34 3.75
C ASN A 51 0.98 -7.02 5.13
N THR A 52 1.81 -8.03 5.40
CA THR A 52 1.84 -8.71 6.70
C THR A 52 2.31 -7.79 7.82
N LYS A 53 3.47 -7.12 7.66
CA LYS A 53 3.96 -6.19 8.68
C LYS A 53 3.13 -4.91 8.72
N ALA A 54 2.68 -4.43 7.56
CA ALA A 54 1.79 -3.28 7.48
C ALA A 54 0.48 -3.53 8.24
N ARG A 55 -0.09 -4.74 8.18
CA ARG A 55 -1.26 -5.12 8.98
C ARG A 55 -0.96 -5.05 10.48
N LEU A 56 0.18 -5.58 10.92
CA LEU A 56 0.57 -5.52 12.33
C LEU A 56 0.79 -4.08 12.83
N LEU A 57 1.18 -3.16 11.95
CA LEU A 57 1.44 -1.76 12.29
C LEU A 57 0.18 -0.88 12.18
N TYR A 58 -0.40 -0.79 10.98
CA TYR A 58 -1.49 0.15 10.68
C TYR A 58 -2.85 -0.35 11.16
N GLU A 59 -3.01 -1.66 11.33
CA GLU A 59 -4.27 -2.27 11.76
C GLU A 59 -4.20 -2.83 13.19
N ALA A 60 -3.12 -2.52 13.93
CA ALA A 60 -2.87 -3.00 15.29
C ALA A 60 -4.05 -2.77 16.25
N ASN A 61 -4.77 -1.68 16.04
CA ASN A 61 -5.85 -1.22 16.92
C ASN A 61 -7.24 -1.33 16.25
N LEU A 62 -7.38 -2.12 15.17
CA LEU A 62 -8.71 -2.36 14.62
C LEU A 62 -9.56 -3.19 15.60
N PRO A 63 -10.81 -2.78 15.88
CA PRO A 63 -11.75 -3.60 16.65
C PRO A 63 -11.95 -4.98 16.02
N GLU A 64 -12.17 -6.01 16.84
CA GLU A 64 -12.41 -7.38 16.35
C GLU A 64 -13.62 -7.48 15.40
N ASN A 65 -14.63 -6.65 15.62
CA ASN A 65 -15.85 -6.59 14.81
C ASN A 65 -15.74 -5.63 13.61
N PHE A 66 -14.55 -5.10 13.31
CA PHE A 66 -14.36 -4.19 12.19
C PHE A 66 -14.64 -4.89 10.85
N ARG A 67 -15.55 -4.33 10.05
CA ARG A 67 -15.86 -4.80 8.71
C ARG A 67 -15.09 -3.95 7.69
N ARG A 68 -14.18 -4.57 6.96
CA ARG A 68 -13.46 -3.88 5.88
C ARG A 68 -14.44 -3.40 4.81
N PRO A 69 -14.37 -2.12 4.39
CA PRO A 69 -15.21 -1.62 3.33
C PRO A 69 -14.90 -2.32 2.01
N GLN A 70 -15.94 -2.56 1.21
CA GLN A 70 -15.81 -3.12 -0.14
C GLN A 70 -16.16 -2.12 -1.24
N THR A 71 -16.92 -1.08 -0.91
CA THR A 71 -17.27 0.03 -1.80
C THR A 71 -16.29 1.18 -1.64
N ASP A 72 -16.21 2.01 -2.67
CA ASP A 72 -15.46 3.27 -2.65
C ASP A 72 -16.19 4.32 -1.79
#